data_AF-A0A3M1MQJ7-F1
#
_entry.id   AF-A0A3M1MQJ7-F1
#
_cell.length_a   1.000
_cell.length_b   1.000
_cell.length_c   1.000
_cell.angle_alpha   90.00
_cell.angle_beta   90.00
_cell.angle_gamma   90.00
#
_symmetry.space_group_name_H-M   'P 1'
#
loop_
_entity.id
_entity.type
_entity.pdbx_description
1 polymer ?
#
loop_
_entity_poly.entity_id
_entity_poly.type
_entity_poly.pdbx_seq_one_letter_code
_entity_poly.pdbx_strand_id
1 'polypeptide(L)'
;MRSSGQVRSCPRRATAFSIQSNHLQDLGSIDMQVHGNWTGPWLTRCIVWAAVGWTVISLANGAVAEDSSQVRMETKEDRVSVFFGDELFTEYIFQGYEKPILYPVIGPHGIRMTRDYPMKRGTPHEAEDHPHHKSIWFGHMDVNGESFWHMGKDAGRTESVEVRTEGNAIFARNRLVGHDGRLVAMDSREIRFSQAPGARFIDYFVTYHATESDLVFGDNKDGQMGIRMHPRLRIKGPIAAGHAINANGVREDSIWGKRAPWIDYWADFDGRTVGIAMFDHPKNLRHPTWWHARDYGLLSANPFGIHHFENKPDPHLGDYVLLKGESLTFKHRFVFHEGDYAQANIDALYRAWAEQTP
;
A
#
# COMPACT_ATOMS: atom_id res chain seq x y z
N MET A 1 -27.26 44.36 -60.12
CA MET A 1 -27.92 43.93 -58.87
C MET A 1 -26.82 43.78 -57.82
N ARG A 2 -26.68 44.73 -56.87
CA ARG A 2 -26.91 44.57 -55.41
C ARG A 2 -26.34 43.24 -54.85
N SER A 3 -25.53 43.17 -53.79
CA SER A 3 -25.13 44.14 -52.76
C SER A 3 -23.87 43.65 -52.03
N SER A 4 -23.15 44.60 -51.46
CA SER A 4 -22.04 44.51 -50.50
C SER A 4 -22.47 44.07 -49.09
N GLY A 5 -21.50 43.65 -48.26
CA GLY A 5 -21.63 43.56 -46.79
C GLY A 5 -20.65 42.55 -46.13
N GLN A 6 -19.40 42.95 -45.85
CA GLN A 6 -18.87 43.39 -44.54
C GLN A 6 -18.40 42.25 -43.62
N VAL A 7 -17.08 42.07 -43.52
CA VAL A 7 -16.39 41.25 -42.52
C VAL A 7 -16.11 42.14 -41.29
N ARG A 8 -16.58 41.71 -40.10
CA ARG A 8 -16.24 42.33 -38.81
C ARG A 8 -15.19 41.49 -38.10
N SER A 9 -14.07 42.12 -37.75
CA SER A 9 -13.05 41.63 -36.83
C SER A 9 -13.44 41.93 -35.38
N CYS A 10 -13.15 41.00 -34.47
CA CYS A 10 -13.32 41.17 -33.02
C CYS A 10 -11.95 40.95 -32.34
N PRO A 11 -11.50 41.81 -31.42
CA PRO A 11 -10.15 41.74 -30.85
C PRO A 11 -10.09 40.80 -29.64
N ARG A 12 -9.05 39.94 -29.59
CA ARG A 12 -8.68 39.21 -28.36
C ARG A 12 -7.78 40.12 -27.51
N ARG A 13 -8.26 40.52 -26.33
CA ARG A 13 -7.42 41.09 -25.27
C ARG A 13 -6.68 39.94 -24.56
N ALA A 14 -5.36 40.02 -24.54
CA ALA A 14 -4.50 39.25 -23.65
C ALA A 14 -4.28 40.08 -22.38
N THR A 15 -4.64 39.53 -21.22
CA THR A 15 -4.26 40.06 -19.91
C THR A 15 -3.28 39.08 -19.31
N ALA A 16 -2.02 39.50 -19.22
CA ALA A 16 -0.99 38.83 -18.44
C ALA A 16 -1.22 39.12 -16.95
N PHE A 17 -1.23 38.08 -16.12
CA PHE A 17 -1.10 38.22 -14.67
C PHE A 17 0.29 37.74 -14.28
N SER A 18 1.11 38.67 -13.79
CA SER A 18 2.35 38.41 -13.05
C SER A 18 1.98 38.40 -11.56
N ILE A 19 2.31 37.35 -10.84
CA ILE A 19 2.24 37.34 -9.37
C ILE A 19 3.63 37.67 -8.85
N GLN A 20 3.79 38.89 -8.34
CA GLN A 20 4.90 39.25 -7.47
C GLN A 20 4.53 38.81 -6.05
N SER A 21 5.46 38.10 -5.41
CA SER A 21 5.50 37.89 -3.96
C SER A 21 5.61 39.22 -3.22
N ASN A 22 4.77 39.45 -2.22
CA ASN A 22 5.08 40.38 -1.15
C ASN A 22 4.38 40.01 0.17
N HIS A 23 5.23 39.82 1.17
CA HIS A 23 5.10 40.15 2.59
C HIS A 23 3.79 39.92 3.36
N LEU A 24 3.94 39.04 4.36
CA LEU A 24 3.29 39.08 5.67
C LEU A 24 3.27 40.50 6.26
N GLN A 25 2.09 40.92 6.72
CA GLN A 25 1.76 41.52 8.03
C GLN A 25 0.45 42.32 7.91
N ASP A 26 -0.48 42.03 8.82
CA ASP A 26 -1.56 42.89 9.35
C ASP A 26 -2.91 42.17 9.42
N LEU A 27 -3.29 41.78 10.64
CA LEU A 27 -4.68 41.65 11.02
C LEU A 27 -4.92 42.62 12.18
N GLY A 28 -5.55 43.74 11.82
CA GLY A 28 -6.04 44.75 12.73
C GLY A 28 -7.14 44.22 13.66
N SER A 29 -7.16 44.78 14.85
CA SER A 29 -8.21 44.64 15.86
C SER A 29 -9.57 45.07 15.31
N ILE A 30 -10.58 44.22 15.48
CA ILE A 30 -11.99 44.58 15.29
C ILE A 30 -12.47 45.21 16.60
N ASP A 31 -12.79 46.50 16.54
CA ASP A 31 -13.39 47.26 17.63
C ASP A 31 -14.92 47.16 17.51
N MET A 32 -15.58 46.56 18.51
CA MET A 32 -17.03 46.39 18.53
C MET A 32 -17.64 47.37 19.53
N GLN A 33 -18.17 48.49 19.03
CA GLN A 33 -18.97 49.41 19.82
C GLN A 33 -20.37 48.83 20.08
N VAL A 34 -20.78 48.78 21.35
CA VAL A 34 -22.16 48.50 21.74
C VAL A 34 -22.71 49.73 22.46
N HIS A 35 -23.71 50.37 21.84
CA HIS A 35 -24.54 51.39 22.47
C HIS A 35 -25.77 50.74 23.12
N GLY A 36 -26.05 51.06 24.38
CA GLY A 36 -27.34 50.74 25.01
C GLY A 36 -27.37 50.97 26.52
N ASN A 37 -28.07 52.03 26.95
CA ASN A 37 -28.43 52.29 28.35
C ASN A 37 -29.68 51.49 28.73
N TRP A 38 -29.62 50.66 29.78
CA TRP A 38 -30.81 50.18 30.49
C TRP A 38 -30.53 50.10 32.01
N THR A 39 -31.44 50.70 32.77
CA THR A 39 -31.45 50.81 34.23
C THR A 39 -32.37 49.75 34.85
N GLY A 40 -31.91 48.97 35.84
CA GLY A 40 -32.79 48.23 36.76
C GLY A 40 -32.15 46.97 37.38
N PRO A 41 -32.43 46.63 38.66
CA PRO A 41 -31.50 45.81 39.47
C PRO A 41 -32.09 44.46 39.88
N TRP A 42 -31.74 43.36 39.19
CA TRP A 42 -31.90 42.01 39.74
C TRP A 42 -30.84 41.04 39.21
N LEU A 43 -30.31 40.24 40.14
CA LEU A 43 -29.59 38.96 39.98
C LEU A 43 -28.07 38.96 39.72
N THR A 44 -27.35 39.05 40.84
CA THR A 44 -26.37 38.04 41.32
C THR A 44 -25.26 37.58 40.37
N ARG A 45 -24.13 38.30 40.47
CA ARG A 45 -22.74 37.81 40.56
C ARG A 45 -22.39 36.48 39.85
N CYS A 46 -21.84 36.60 38.65
CA CYS A 46 -20.82 35.68 38.13
C CYS A 46 -19.63 36.51 37.61
N ILE A 47 -18.63 36.73 38.46
CA ILE A 47 -17.27 37.11 38.03
C ILE A 47 -16.30 36.37 38.95
N VAL A 48 -15.83 35.20 38.51
CA VAL A 48 -14.49 34.71 38.84
C VAL A 48 -13.68 34.82 37.56
N TRP A 49 -12.48 35.33 37.74
CA TRP A 49 -11.57 35.79 36.71
C TRP A 49 -11.07 34.67 35.78
N ALA A 50 -10.90 35.09 34.53
CA ALA A 50 -9.94 34.63 33.52
C ALA A 50 -8.85 33.65 33.98
N ALA A 51 -8.77 32.52 33.26
CA ALA A 51 -7.57 31.86 32.75
C ALA A 51 -7.79 30.34 32.70
N VAL A 52 -8.52 29.86 31.69
CA VAL A 52 -8.36 28.48 31.22
C VAL A 52 -7.85 28.59 29.81
N GLY A 53 -6.53 28.42 29.68
CA GLY A 53 -5.81 28.50 28.42
C GLY A 53 -6.48 27.62 27.38
N TRP A 54 -6.53 28.14 26.15
CA TRP A 54 -6.61 27.29 24.99
C TRP A 54 -5.33 26.45 24.99
N THR A 55 -5.37 25.28 25.60
CA THR A 55 -4.42 24.24 25.28
C THR A 55 -4.69 23.90 23.83
N VAL A 56 -3.95 24.53 22.92
CA VAL A 56 -3.67 23.91 21.64
C VAL A 56 -2.99 22.60 22.02
N ILE A 57 -3.78 21.51 22.07
CA ILE A 57 -3.22 20.18 22.02
C ILE A 57 -2.59 20.15 20.63
N SER A 58 -1.32 20.54 20.58
CA SER A 58 -0.46 20.15 19.48
C SER A 58 -0.48 18.63 19.57
N LEU A 59 -1.33 18.01 18.74
CA LEU A 59 -1.14 16.63 18.37
C LEU A 59 0.25 16.63 17.74
N ALA A 60 1.26 16.39 18.55
CA ALA A 60 2.55 16.01 18.05
C ALA A 60 2.24 14.82 17.16
N ASN A 61 2.30 15.03 15.85
CA ASN A 61 2.47 13.96 14.89
C ASN A 61 3.80 13.32 15.29
N GLY A 62 3.75 12.44 16.28
CA GLY A 62 4.83 11.56 16.63
C GLY A 62 4.96 10.62 15.45
N ALA A 63 5.67 11.08 14.41
CA ALA A 63 6.22 10.19 13.42
C ALA A 63 7.00 9.14 14.22
N VAL A 64 6.55 7.90 14.12
CA VAL A 64 7.24 6.79 14.77
C VAL A 64 8.62 6.76 14.14
N ALA A 65 9.68 6.95 14.95
CA ALA A 65 11.03 6.95 14.45
C ALA A 65 11.39 5.53 14.00
N GLU A 66 11.34 5.30 12.69
CA GLU A 66 11.77 4.04 12.08
C GLU A 66 13.29 3.91 12.21
N ASP A 67 13.71 2.78 12.76
CA ASP A 67 15.10 2.37 12.89
C ASP A 67 15.43 1.30 11.85
N SER A 68 16.46 1.57 11.06
CA SER A 68 17.04 0.62 10.11
C SER A 68 18.47 0.20 10.49
N SER A 69 19.02 0.76 11.58
CA SER A 69 20.41 0.53 12.00
C SER A 69 20.69 -0.91 12.46
N GLN A 70 19.65 -1.64 12.84
CA GLN A 70 19.73 -3.03 13.29
C GLN A 70 19.43 -4.06 12.19
N VAL A 71 19.23 -3.62 10.95
CA VAL A 71 18.99 -4.55 9.84
C VAL A 71 20.29 -5.25 9.48
N ARG A 72 20.28 -6.57 9.64
CA ARG A 72 21.37 -7.45 9.24
C ARG A 72 20.87 -8.39 8.16
N MET A 73 21.64 -8.55 7.08
CA MET A 73 21.30 -9.41 5.97
C MET A 73 22.36 -10.49 5.75
N GLU A 74 21.91 -11.71 5.49
CA GLU A 74 22.77 -12.84 5.11
C GLU A 74 22.36 -13.35 3.72
N THR A 75 23.27 -13.21 2.75
CA THR A 75 23.04 -13.66 1.37
C THR A 75 23.48 -15.10 1.21
N LYS A 76 22.60 -15.92 0.63
CA LYS A 76 22.84 -17.30 0.19
C LYS A 76 22.56 -17.42 -1.32
N GLU A 77 22.80 -18.59 -1.89
CA GLU A 77 22.61 -18.84 -3.32
C GLU A 77 21.16 -18.64 -3.78
N ASP A 78 20.19 -19.02 -2.94
CA ASP A 78 18.77 -19.06 -3.29
C ASP A 78 17.91 -18.01 -2.55
N ARG A 79 18.49 -17.30 -1.58
CA ARG A 79 17.77 -16.37 -0.71
C ARG A 79 18.66 -15.31 -0.04
N VAL A 80 18.03 -14.25 0.45
CA VAL A 80 18.61 -13.32 1.44
C VAL A 80 17.81 -13.42 2.73
N SER A 81 18.44 -13.80 3.84
CA SER A 81 17.81 -13.81 5.17
C SER A 81 17.97 -12.42 5.81
N VAL A 82 16.89 -11.88 6.36
CA VAL A 82 16.82 -10.53 6.95
C VAL A 82 16.51 -10.63 8.43
N PHE A 83 17.31 -9.95 9.25
CA PHE A 83 17.22 -9.98 10.70
C PHE A 83 17.12 -8.56 11.26
N PHE A 84 16.43 -8.43 12.40
CA PHE A 84 16.57 -7.29 13.30
C PHE A 84 17.39 -7.76 14.51
N GLY A 85 18.67 -7.38 14.56
CA GLY A 85 19.63 -7.97 15.48
C GLY A 85 19.83 -9.47 15.20
N ASP A 86 19.49 -10.31 16.18
CA ASP A 86 19.58 -11.78 16.08
C ASP A 86 18.25 -12.44 15.72
N GLU A 87 17.16 -11.68 15.68
CA GLU A 87 15.84 -12.21 15.37
C GLU A 87 15.58 -12.23 13.87
N LEU A 88 15.25 -13.41 13.32
CA LEU A 88 14.81 -13.52 11.94
C LEU A 88 13.52 -12.72 11.74
N PHE A 89 13.52 -11.86 10.74
CA PHE A 89 12.30 -11.18 10.28
C PHE A 89 11.68 -11.94 9.11
N THR A 90 12.46 -12.13 8.04
CA THR A 90 11.98 -12.76 6.81
C THR A 90 13.14 -13.25 5.94
N GLU A 91 12.85 -14.05 4.93
CA GLU A 91 13.80 -14.37 3.86
C GLU A 91 13.22 -13.99 2.50
N TYR A 92 13.97 -13.25 1.70
CA TYR A 92 13.68 -13.06 0.28
C TYR A 92 14.19 -14.28 -0.48
N ILE A 93 13.29 -15.23 -0.75
CA ILE A 93 13.59 -16.47 -1.47
C ILE A 93 13.36 -16.20 -2.96
N PHE A 94 14.44 -16.24 -3.74
CA PHE A 94 14.43 -15.86 -5.15
C PHE A 94 14.72 -17.02 -6.11
N GLN A 95 14.99 -18.22 -5.58
CA GLN A 95 15.02 -19.47 -6.34
C GLN A 95 14.11 -20.54 -5.70
N GLY A 96 13.75 -21.57 -6.47
CA GLY A 96 12.94 -22.71 -6.01
C GLY A 96 11.42 -22.55 -6.14
N TYR A 97 10.94 -21.36 -6.50
CA TYR A 97 9.53 -21.07 -6.78
C TYR A 97 9.37 -20.38 -8.14
N GLU A 98 8.12 -20.23 -8.61
CA GLU A 98 7.80 -19.62 -9.89
C GLU A 98 8.02 -18.11 -9.92
N LYS A 99 8.17 -17.50 -8.73
CA LYS A 99 8.49 -16.09 -8.54
C LYS A 99 9.16 -15.89 -7.17
N PRO A 100 9.92 -14.80 -6.98
CA PRO A 100 10.48 -14.48 -5.67
C PRO A 100 9.39 -14.19 -4.63
N ILE A 101 9.62 -14.61 -3.39
CA ILE A 101 8.70 -14.45 -2.27
C ILE A 101 9.43 -13.97 -1.02
N LEU A 102 8.70 -13.42 -0.05
CA LEU A 102 9.20 -13.22 1.32
C LEU A 102 8.56 -14.24 2.26
N TYR A 103 9.32 -15.18 2.81
CA TYR A 103 8.83 -16.22 3.72
C TYR A 103 9.96 -16.80 4.60
N PRO A 104 9.70 -17.11 5.89
CA PRO A 104 8.51 -16.74 6.68
C PRO A 104 8.46 -15.22 6.90
N VAL A 105 7.35 -14.68 7.40
CA VAL A 105 7.33 -13.30 7.92
C VAL A 105 6.98 -13.34 9.41
N ILE A 106 7.91 -12.86 10.23
CA ILE A 106 7.83 -12.89 11.69
C ILE A 106 7.62 -11.46 12.20
N GLY A 107 6.45 -11.21 12.76
CA GLY A 107 6.04 -9.91 13.27
C GLY A 107 6.52 -9.66 14.71
N PRO A 108 5.91 -8.68 15.39
CA PRO A 108 6.13 -8.45 16.82
C PRO A 108 5.97 -9.72 17.65
N HIS A 109 6.72 -9.78 18.75
CA HIS A 109 6.69 -10.90 19.70
C HIS A 109 7.10 -12.27 19.13
N GLY A 110 7.75 -12.32 17.96
CA GLY A 110 8.12 -13.57 17.30
C GLY A 110 6.94 -14.32 16.67
N ILE A 111 5.79 -13.66 16.50
CA ILE A 111 4.58 -14.26 15.95
C ILE A 111 4.69 -14.37 14.42
N ARG A 112 4.34 -15.53 13.87
CA ARG A 112 4.27 -15.75 12.42
C ARG A 112 3.05 -15.02 11.83
N MET A 113 3.29 -14.13 10.87
CA MET A 113 2.26 -13.27 10.29
C MET A 113 1.65 -13.83 9.00
N THR A 114 2.40 -14.62 8.24
CA THR A 114 1.95 -15.21 6.98
C THR A 114 1.76 -16.72 7.05
N ARG A 115 0.99 -17.28 6.12
CA ARG A 115 0.74 -18.72 6.08
C ARG A 115 2.02 -19.52 5.75
N ASP A 116 2.02 -20.79 6.14
CA ASP A 116 3.13 -21.73 5.94
C ASP A 116 2.98 -22.52 4.64
N TYR A 117 1.75 -22.94 4.32
CA TYR A 117 1.50 -23.67 3.07
C TYR A 117 1.74 -22.76 1.85
N PRO A 118 2.29 -23.29 0.74
CA PRO A 118 2.90 -24.61 0.56
C PRO A 118 4.38 -24.70 0.95
N MET A 119 5.01 -23.61 1.40
CA MET A 119 6.46 -23.56 1.71
C MET A 119 6.85 -24.53 2.83
N LYS A 120 5.96 -24.71 3.82
CA LYS A 120 6.07 -25.70 4.88
C LYS A 120 4.76 -26.49 5.00
N ARG A 121 4.84 -27.79 4.73
CA ARG A 121 3.70 -28.72 4.81
C ARG A 121 3.56 -29.29 6.22
N GLY A 122 2.34 -29.72 6.56
CA GLY A 122 2.02 -30.33 7.85
C GLY A 122 1.87 -29.34 9.00
N THR A 123 1.94 -28.03 8.76
CA THR A 123 1.60 -27.02 9.77
C THR A 123 0.10 -27.12 10.11
N PRO A 124 -0.28 -27.26 11.40
CA PRO A 124 -1.68 -27.36 11.80
C PRO A 124 -2.53 -26.18 11.32
N HIS A 125 -3.78 -26.47 10.97
CA HIS A 125 -4.82 -25.49 10.56
C HIS A 125 -4.53 -24.72 9.26
N GLU A 126 -3.48 -25.06 8.52
CA GLU A 126 -3.28 -24.54 7.17
C GLU A 126 -4.25 -25.19 6.18
N ALA A 127 -4.79 -24.37 5.28
CA ALA A 127 -5.53 -24.88 4.14
C ALA A 127 -4.53 -25.23 3.03
N GLU A 128 -4.65 -26.43 2.45
CA GLU A 128 -3.85 -26.84 1.29
C GLU A 128 -4.43 -26.31 -0.03
N ASP A 129 -4.83 -25.04 -0.03
CA ASP A 129 -5.49 -24.35 -1.13
C ASP A 129 -4.57 -23.32 -1.80
N HIS A 130 -4.89 -22.94 -3.04
CA HIS A 130 -4.22 -21.87 -3.78
C HIS A 130 -2.68 -21.88 -3.62
N PRO A 131 -1.96 -22.94 -4.02
CA PRO A 131 -0.52 -23.10 -3.74
C PRO A 131 0.37 -22.00 -4.36
N HIS A 132 -0.20 -21.14 -5.22
CA HIS A 132 0.46 -19.96 -5.77
C HIS A 132 0.49 -18.77 -4.79
N HIS A 133 -0.33 -18.72 -3.73
CA HIS A 133 -0.31 -17.66 -2.72
C HIS A 133 0.80 -17.88 -1.68
N LYS A 134 2.05 -17.60 -2.04
CA LYS A 134 3.22 -17.92 -1.22
C LYS A 134 3.66 -16.72 -0.36
N SER A 135 3.09 -16.60 0.86
CA SER A 135 3.44 -15.56 1.84
C SER A 135 3.28 -14.13 1.29
N ILE A 136 4.34 -13.39 0.97
CA ILE A 136 4.28 -12.12 0.23
C ILE A 136 4.91 -12.33 -1.14
N TRP A 137 4.21 -11.93 -2.20
CA TRP A 137 4.68 -12.07 -3.58
C TRP A 137 4.15 -10.94 -4.46
N PHE A 138 4.73 -10.85 -5.66
CA PHE A 138 4.28 -9.95 -6.70
C PHE A 138 4.07 -10.71 -8.01
N GLY A 139 2.96 -10.46 -8.68
CA GLY A 139 2.65 -10.99 -10.00
C GLY A 139 1.25 -10.64 -10.44
N HIS A 140 0.96 -10.66 -11.74
CA HIS A 140 -0.37 -10.39 -12.29
C HIS A 140 -0.83 -11.57 -13.14
N MET A 141 -2.15 -11.81 -13.20
CA MET A 141 -2.68 -12.93 -13.95
C MET A 141 -2.62 -12.73 -15.47
N ASP A 142 -2.60 -11.49 -15.96
CA ASP A 142 -2.59 -11.21 -17.39
C ASP A 142 -1.59 -10.10 -17.76
N VAL A 143 -0.39 -10.52 -18.16
CA VAL A 143 0.64 -9.63 -18.75
C VAL A 143 0.97 -10.15 -20.14
N ASN A 144 0.53 -9.45 -21.19
CA ASN A 144 0.61 -9.93 -22.57
C ASN A 144 0.06 -11.37 -22.73
N GLY A 145 -1.07 -11.68 -22.08
CA GLY A 145 -1.71 -13.00 -22.10
C GLY A 145 -1.08 -14.05 -21.19
N GLU A 146 -0.01 -13.72 -20.45
CA GLU A 146 0.70 -14.65 -19.57
C GLU A 146 0.33 -14.46 -18.10
N SER A 147 0.21 -15.57 -17.39
CA SER A 147 -0.03 -15.56 -15.95
C SER A 147 1.27 -15.61 -15.15
N PHE A 148 1.60 -14.51 -14.47
CA PHE A 148 2.64 -14.44 -13.44
C PHE A 148 2.07 -14.51 -12.02
N TRP A 149 0.75 -14.67 -11.87
CA TRP A 149 0.08 -14.89 -10.58
C TRP A 149 0.00 -16.37 -10.19
N HIS A 150 -0.31 -17.24 -11.16
CA HIS A 150 -0.44 -18.68 -10.94
C HIS A 150 0.90 -19.42 -10.96
N MET A 151 0.82 -20.75 -10.96
CA MET A 151 1.94 -21.69 -11.06
C MET A 151 1.55 -22.85 -11.98
N GLY A 152 2.52 -23.63 -12.41
CA GLY A 152 2.32 -24.79 -13.28
C GLY A 152 2.81 -24.57 -14.71
N LYS A 153 2.57 -25.55 -15.58
CA LYS A 153 3.13 -25.60 -16.94
C LYS A 153 2.59 -24.50 -17.88
N ASP A 154 1.40 -23.96 -17.58
CA ASP A 154 0.70 -22.97 -18.40
C ASP A 154 0.83 -21.55 -17.79
N ALA A 155 1.74 -21.36 -16.83
CA ALA A 155 2.02 -20.09 -16.18
C ALA A 155 3.44 -19.61 -16.50
N GLY A 156 3.60 -18.29 -16.61
CA GLY A 156 4.91 -17.66 -16.70
C GLY A 156 5.66 -17.71 -15.36
N ARG A 157 6.95 -17.41 -15.42
CA ARG A 157 7.87 -17.37 -14.28
C ARG A 157 8.56 -16.02 -14.16
N THR A 158 8.77 -15.59 -12.93
CA THR A 158 9.66 -14.47 -12.62
C THR A 158 10.99 -15.01 -12.13
N GLU A 159 12.02 -14.89 -12.95
CA GLU A 159 13.34 -15.47 -12.73
C GLU A 159 14.33 -14.37 -12.32
N SER A 160 14.89 -14.45 -11.12
CA SER A 160 15.90 -13.50 -10.65
C SER A 160 17.22 -13.68 -11.40
N VAL A 161 17.75 -12.58 -11.93
CA VAL A 161 19.05 -12.55 -12.64
C VAL A 161 20.15 -11.89 -11.82
N GLU A 162 19.77 -11.02 -10.89
CA GLU A 162 20.69 -10.31 -10.01
C GLU A 162 19.97 -10.04 -8.69
N VAL A 163 20.65 -10.32 -7.59
CA VAL A 163 20.20 -9.97 -6.24
C VAL A 163 21.42 -9.42 -5.50
N ARG A 164 21.27 -8.21 -4.94
CA ARG A 164 22.29 -7.56 -4.12
C ARG A 164 21.65 -6.91 -2.90
N THR A 165 22.46 -6.71 -1.87
CA THR A 165 22.05 -6.05 -0.62
C THR A 165 22.85 -4.78 -0.43
N GLU A 166 22.22 -3.71 0.04
CA GLU A 166 22.88 -2.45 0.37
C GLU A 166 22.14 -1.78 1.53
N GLY A 167 22.85 -1.52 2.64
CA GLY A 167 22.24 -1.02 3.87
C GLY A 167 21.11 -1.92 4.35
N ASN A 168 19.91 -1.36 4.46
CA ASN A 168 18.70 -2.07 4.88
C ASN A 168 17.82 -2.53 3.70
N ALA A 169 18.38 -2.60 2.49
CA ALA A 169 17.61 -2.88 1.28
C ALA A 169 18.16 -4.07 0.48
N ILE A 170 17.23 -4.82 -0.11
CA ILE A 170 17.50 -5.80 -1.17
C ILE A 170 17.13 -5.16 -2.50
N PHE A 171 18.04 -5.26 -3.47
CA PHE A 171 17.80 -4.90 -4.85
C PHE A 171 17.82 -6.16 -5.71
N ALA A 172 16.79 -6.34 -6.54
CA ALA A 172 16.72 -7.47 -7.45
C ALA A 172 16.37 -7.02 -8.87
N ARG A 173 16.88 -7.74 -9.86
CA ARG A 173 16.41 -7.67 -11.25
C ARG A 173 15.87 -9.03 -11.64
N ASN A 174 14.73 -9.03 -12.33
CA ASN A 174 14.07 -10.26 -12.72
C ASN A 174 13.66 -10.23 -14.19
N ARG A 175 13.62 -11.41 -14.79
CA ARG A 175 13.02 -11.67 -16.10
C ARG A 175 11.61 -12.22 -15.89
N LEU A 176 10.64 -11.69 -16.60
CA LEU A 176 9.31 -12.29 -16.71
C LEU A 176 9.31 -13.14 -17.98
N VAL A 177 9.33 -14.45 -17.80
CA VAL A 177 9.39 -15.44 -18.88
C VAL A 177 8.01 -16.09 -19.02
N GLY A 178 7.42 -16.04 -20.21
CA GLY A 178 6.14 -16.68 -20.52
C GLY A 178 6.23 -18.21 -20.45
N HIS A 179 5.07 -18.88 -20.42
CA HIS A 179 5.03 -20.35 -20.31
C HIS A 179 5.69 -21.05 -21.52
N ASP A 180 5.79 -20.36 -22.66
CA ASP A 180 6.45 -20.78 -23.89
C ASP A 180 7.97 -20.50 -23.92
N GLY A 181 8.52 -19.90 -22.86
CA GLY A 181 9.93 -19.53 -22.74
C GLY A 181 10.30 -18.17 -23.33
N ARG A 182 9.36 -17.41 -23.90
CA ARG A 182 9.63 -16.06 -24.40
C ARG A 182 9.87 -15.09 -23.25
N LEU A 183 10.78 -14.14 -23.44
CA LEU A 183 10.88 -13.01 -22.53
C LEU A 183 9.69 -12.07 -22.77
N VAL A 184 8.94 -11.77 -21.71
CA VAL A 184 7.79 -10.85 -21.74
C VAL A 184 8.22 -9.45 -21.34
N ALA A 185 8.91 -9.35 -20.20
CA ALA A 185 9.33 -8.09 -19.61
C ALA A 185 10.53 -8.30 -18.67
N MET A 186 11.08 -7.21 -18.17
CA MET A 186 11.92 -7.22 -16.98
C MET A 186 11.21 -6.50 -15.84
N ASP A 187 11.50 -6.88 -14.60
CA ASP A 187 11.23 -6.02 -13.45
C ASP A 187 12.53 -5.70 -12.68
N SER A 188 12.53 -4.58 -11.98
CA SER A 188 13.48 -4.31 -10.89
C SER A 188 12.73 -4.13 -9.60
N ARG A 189 13.35 -4.54 -8.49
CA ARG A 189 12.76 -4.48 -7.15
C ARG A 189 13.72 -3.83 -6.19
N GLU A 190 13.16 -3.02 -5.31
CA GLU A 190 13.82 -2.51 -4.12
C GLU A 190 12.93 -2.84 -2.92
N ILE A 191 13.49 -3.57 -1.97
CA ILE A 191 12.78 -4.04 -0.78
C ILE A 191 13.53 -3.53 0.44
N ARG A 192 12.99 -2.54 1.14
CA ARG A 192 13.61 -1.93 2.33
C ARG A 192 12.96 -2.47 3.59
N PHE A 193 13.77 -2.67 4.62
CA PHE A 193 13.34 -3.17 5.91
C PHE A 193 13.65 -2.14 7.00
N SER A 194 12.70 -1.90 7.89
CA SER A 194 12.86 -1.05 9.07
C SER A 194 11.99 -1.58 10.21
N GLN A 195 12.25 -1.14 11.43
CA GLN A 195 11.43 -1.45 12.59
C GLN A 195 11.19 -0.20 13.44
N ALA A 196 10.21 -0.26 14.31
CA ALA A 196 9.97 0.70 15.36
C ALA A 196 9.47 -0.05 16.61
N PRO A 197 9.37 0.59 17.79
CA PRO A 197 8.76 -0.06 18.95
C PRO A 197 7.38 -0.61 18.59
N GLY A 198 7.20 -1.93 18.73
CA GLY A 198 5.95 -2.63 18.42
C GLY A 198 5.60 -2.77 16.94
N ALA A 199 6.49 -2.42 15.99
CA ALA A 199 6.21 -2.52 14.57
C ALA A 199 7.43 -2.94 13.71
N ARG A 200 7.18 -3.69 12.64
CA ARG A 200 8.14 -4.04 11.59
C ARG A 200 7.59 -3.63 10.24
N PHE A 201 8.45 -3.15 9.35
CA PHE A 201 8.06 -2.59 8.06
C PHE A 201 8.78 -3.28 6.90
N ILE A 202 8.06 -3.41 5.79
CA ILE A 202 8.62 -3.78 4.49
C ILE A 202 8.13 -2.77 3.49
N ASP A 203 9.01 -1.93 2.97
CA ASP A 203 8.75 -1.16 1.77
C ASP A 203 9.09 -2.01 0.56
N TYR A 204 8.12 -2.21 -0.33
CA TYR A 204 8.26 -3.05 -1.51
C TYR A 204 7.95 -2.23 -2.76
N PHE A 205 9.02 -1.86 -3.48
CA PHE A 205 8.95 -1.17 -4.74
C PHE A 205 9.22 -2.15 -5.89
N VAL A 206 8.36 -2.15 -6.90
CA VAL A 206 8.54 -2.94 -8.12
C VAL A 206 8.38 -2.04 -9.33
N THR A 207 9.37 -2.04 -10.21
CA THR A 207 9.31 -1.32 -11.49
C THR A 207 9.28 -2.32 -12.63
N TYR A 208 8.18 -2.36 -13.38
CA TYR A 208 8.14 -3.04 -14.66
C TYR A 208 8.90 -2.22 -15.71
N HIS A 209 9.62 -2.92 -16.58
CA HIS A 209 10.30 -2.37 -17.74
C HIS A 209 9.78 -3.07 -19.00
N ALA A 210 9.18 -2.30 -19.90
CA ALA A 210 8.71 -2.78 -21.20
C ALA A 210 9.89 -2.96 -22.17
N THR A 211 10.68 -4.03 -22.00
CA THR A 211 11.95 -4.21 -22.73
C THR A 211 11.76 -4.77 -24.14
N GLU A 212 10.84 -5.72 -24.32
CA GLU A 212 10.69 -6.48 -25.57
C GLU A 212 9.67 -5.85 -26.53
N SER A 213 8.49 -5.53 -26.00
CA SER A 213 7.34 -4.96 -26.70
C SER A 213 6.55 -4.06 -25.75
N ASP A 214 5.45 -3.47 -26.25
CA ASP A 214 4.42 -2.93 -25.36
C ASP A 214 3.98 -4.03 -24.38
N LEU A 215 3.73 -3.64 -23.13
CA LEU A 215 3.18 -4.51 -22.09
C LEU A 215 1.73 -4.12 -21.86
N VAL A 216 0.83 -5.04 -22.19
CA VAL A 216 -0.59 -4.98 -21.88
C VAL A 216 -0.81 -5.72 -20.57
N PHE A 217 -1.27 -4.99 -19.56
CA PHE A 217 -1.79 -5.56 -18.33
C PHE A 217 -3.30 -5.69 -18.50
N GLY A 218 -3.82 -6.92 -18.54
CA GLY A 218 -5.24 -7.18 -18.71
C GLY A 218 -6.04 -6.93 -17.41
N ASP A 219 -7.30 -6.57 -17.54
CA ASP A 219 -8.24 -6.48 -16.41
C ASP A 219 -8.49 -7.86 -15.81
N ASN A 220 -7.88 -8.09 -14.65
CA ASN A 220 -8.07 -9.31 -13.91
C ASN A 220 -8.02 -9.04 -12.40
N LYS A 221 -8.87 -9.72 -11.62
CA LYS A 221 -8.87 -9.61 -10.16
C LYS A 221 -7.61 -10.20 -9.53
N ASP A 222 -6.98 -11.18 -10.16
CA ASP A 222 -5.83 -11.91 -9.62
C ASP A 222 -4.52 -11.16 -9.95
N GLY A 223 -4.09 -10.32 -9.01
CA GLY A 223 -2.92 -9.44 -9.09
C GLY A 223 -2.95 -8.42 -7.95
N GLN A 224 -1.96 -7.54 -7.72
CA GLN A 224 -0.57 -7.63 -8.17
C GLN A 224 0.40 -7.88 -7.01
N MET A 225 0.39 -7.03 -5.98
CA MET A 225 1.18 -7.20 -4.76
C MET A 225 0.33 -7.90 -3.70
N GLY A 226 0.64 -9.15 -3.40
CA GLY A 226 -0.17 -10.03 -2.57
C GLY A 226 0.50 -10.43 -1.26
N ILE A 227 -0.31 -10.60 -0.23
CA ILE A 227 0.03 -11.29 1.01
C ILE A 227 -1.02 -12.35 1.36
N ARG A 228 -0.55 -13.49 1.86
CA ARG A 228 -1.37 -14.59 2.35
C ARG A 228 -1.10 -14.82 3.82
N MET A 229 -2.08 -14.47 4.64
CA MET A 229 -1.92 -14.31 6.09
C MET A 229 -2.02 -15.64 6.85
N HIS A 230 -1.46 -15.62 8.06
CA HIS A 230 -1.62 -16.67 9.06
C HIS A 230 -3.10 -17.05 9.24
N PRO A 231 -3.47 -18.34 9.42
CA PRO A 231 -4.87 -18.77 9.56
C PRO A 231 -5.69 -18.03 10.63
N ARG A 232 -5.04 -17.60 11.70
CA ARG A 232 -5.68 -16.85 12.79
C ARG A 232 -6.07 -15.41 12.44
N LEU A 233 -5.36 -14.77 11.51
CA LEU A 233 -5.70 -13.43 10.99
C LEU A 233 -6.83 -13.43 9.95
N ARG A 234 -7.30 -14.62 9.55
CA ARG A 234 -8.41 -14.74 8.60
C ARG A 234 -9.72 -14.30 9.25
N ILE A 235 -10.68 -13.89 8.43
CA ILE A 235 -12.06 -13.62 8.87
C ILE A 235 -12.82 -14.94 9.04
N LYS A 236 -12.56 -15.91 8.16
CA LYS A 236 -13.16 -17.25 8.21
C LYS A 236 -12.10 -18.35 8.20
N GLY A 237 -12.36 -19.39 8.96
CA GLY A 237 -11.51 -20.58 9.05
C GLY A 237 -11.59 -21.25 10.42
N PRO A 238 -10.99 -22.44 10.58
CA PRO A 238 -11.12 -23.23 11.80
C PRO A 238 -10.60 -22.55 13.07
N ILE A 239 -9.58 -21.70 12.94
CA ILE A 239 -8.97 -20.95 14.04
C ILE A 239 -8.98 -19.44 13.78
N ALA A 240 -9.83 -18.98 12.85
CA ALA A 240 -9.93 -17.58 12.48
C ALA A 240 -10.42 -16.75 13.68
N ALA A 241 -9.70 -15.66 13.95
CA ALA A 241 -10.02 -14.67 14.97
C ALA A 241 -9.71 -13.25 14.45
N GLY A 242 -9.62 -13.11 13.13
CA GLY A 242 -9.24 -11.88 12.46
C GLY A 242 -10.39 -10.91 12.33
N HIS A 243 -10.03 -9.64 12.35
CA HIS A 243 -10.83 -8.50 11.93
C HIS A 243 -10.14 -7.79 10.79
N ALA A 244 -10.90 -7.14 9.92
CA ALA A 244 -10.36 -6.31 8.86
C ALA A 244 -11.10 -4.99 8.73
N ILE A 245 -10.35 -3.94 8.38
CA ILE A 245 -10.88 -2.62 8.08
C ILE A 245 -10.07 -1.95 6.97
N ASN A 246 -10.70 -1.12 6.16
CA ASN A 246 -9.99 -0.21 5.26
C ASN A 246 -10.05 1.24 5.76
N ALA A 247 -9.25 2.11 5.16
CA ALA A 247 -9.19 3.53 5.53
C ALA A 247 -10.53 4.29 5.50
N ASN A 248 -11.54 3.76 4.80
CA ASN A 248 -12.87 4.36 4.69
C ASN A 248 -13.86 3.76 5.71
N GLY A 249 -13.40 2.91 6.63
CA GLY A 249 -14.22 2.26 7.66
C GLY A 249 -15.02 1.05 7.16
N VAL A 250 -14.79 0.56 5.94
CA VAL A 250 -15.42 -0.67 5.45
C VAL A 250 -14.75 -1.87 6.10
N ARG A 251 -15.53 -2.84 6.55
CA ARG A 251 -15.05 -3.98 7.36
C ARG A 251 -15.25 -5.32 6.70
N GLU A 252 -14.40 -6.27 7.10
CA GLU A 252 -14.51 -7.70 6.79
C GLU A 252 -14.72 -7.99 5.28
N ASP A 253 -15.62 -8.93 4.94
CA ASP A 253 -15.94 -9.35 3.58
C ASP A 253 -16.35 -8.19 2.64
N SER A 254 -16.82 -7.07 3.20
CA SER A 254 -17.27 -5.91 2.40
C SER A 254 -16.12 -5.11 1.80
N ILE A 255 -14.88 -5.38 2.22
CA ILE A 255 -13.67 -4.72 1.73
C ILE A 255 -13.34 -5.13 0.28
N TRP A 256 -13.76 -6.33 -0.14
CA TRP A 256 -13.54 -6.83 -1.50
C TRP A 256 -13.89 -5.78 -2.56
N GLY A 257 -12.93 -5.48 -3.44
CA GLY A 257 -13.14 -4.58 -4.56
C GLY A 257 -13.44 -3.14 -4.17
N LYS A 258 -13.25 -2.74 -2.91
CA LYS A 258 -13.34 -1.34 -2.50
C LYS A 258 -12.02 -0.64 -2.70
N ARG A 259 -12.08 0.64 -3.06
CA ARG A 259 -10.90 1.50 -3.16
C ARG A 259 -10.55 2.06 -1.79
N ALA A 260 -9.28 1.97 -1.40
CA ALA A 260 -8.77 2.56 -0.15
C ALA A 260 -7.24 2.73 -0.21
N PRO A 261 -6.66 3.76 0.45
CA PRO A 261 -5.21 3.92 0.54
C PRO A 261 -4.53 2.82 1.36
N TRP A 262 -5.24 2.19 2.29
CA TRP A 262 -4.72 1.08 3.09
C TRP A 262 -5.84 0.15 3.55
N ILE A 263 -5.45 -1.10 3.85
CA ILE A 263 -6.26 -2.10 4.57
C ILE A 263 -5.43 -2.64 5.73
N ASP A 264 -6.09 -2.89 6.86
CA ASP A 264 -5.51 -3.55 8.03
C ASP A 264 -6.28 -4.81 8.41
N TYR A 265 -5.55 -5.84 8.86
CA TYR A 265 -6.07 -7.07 9.45
C TYR A 265 -5.39 -7.32 10.80
N TRP A 266 -6.15 -7.61 11.86
CA TRP A 266 -5.58 -7.91 13.18
C TRP A 266 -6.32 -9.03 13.89
N ALA A 267 -5.63 -9.70 14.82
CA ALA A 267 -6.20 -10.74 15.69
C ALA A 267 -5.45 -10.79 17.02
N ASP A 268 -6.12 -11.27 18.07
CA ASP A 268 -5.46 -11.66 19.32
C ASP A 268 -4.70 -12.97 19.14
N PHE A 269 -3.44 -13.05 19.54
CA PHE A 269 -2.63 -14.27 19.65
C PHE A 269 -2.26 -14.49 21.11
N ASP A 270 -3.08 -15.25 21.83
CA ASP A 270 -2.86 -15.64 23.23
C ASP A 270 -2.62 -14.42 24.15
N GLY A 271 -3.49 -13.41 24.04
CA GLY A 271 -3.41 -12.17 24.81
C GLY A 271 -2.53 -11.08 24.19
N ARG A 272 -1.99 -11.31 22.99
CA ARG A 272 -1.20 -10.33 22.23
C ARG A 272 -1.91 -10.00 20.93
N THR A 273 -2.55 -8.84 20.85
CA THR A 273 -3.11 -8.36 19.58
C THR A 273 -1.99 -7.94 18.65
N VAL A 274 -1.97 -8.51 17.44
CA VAL A 274 -1.06 -8.10 16.36
C VAL A 274 -1.80 -8.02 15.04
N GLY A 275 -1.30 -7.21 14.12
CA GLY A 275 -1.91 -7.00 12.82
C GLY A 275 -0.94 -6.80 11.67
N ILE A 276 -1.53 -6.74 10.48
CA ILE A 276 -0.88 -6.51 9.19
C ILE A 276 -1.67 -5.44 8.43
N ALA A 277 -1.04 -4.30 8.23
CA ALA A 277 -1.53 -3.30 7.29
C ALA A 277 -0.76 -3.35 5.98
N MET A 278 -1.44 -3.08 4.87
CA MET A 278 -0.83 -2.90 3.55
C MET A 278 -1.25 -1.56 2.96
N PHE A 279 -0.26 -0.78 2.50
CA PHE A 279 -0.44 0.57 1.98
C PHE A 279 -0.26 0.62 0.46
N ASP A 280 -1.09 1.43 -0.19
CA ASP A 280 -1.00 1.80 -1.59
C ASP A 280 -0.54 3.26 -1.71
N HIS A 281 0.57 3.51 -2.39
CA HIS A 281 1.16 4.85 -2.44
C HIS A 281 0.38 5.78 -3.40
N PRO A 282 0.24 7.09 -3.10
CA PRO A 282 -0.40 8.08 -3.98
C PRO A 282 0.18 8.23 -5.40
N LYS A 283 1.33 7.63 -5.69
CA LYS A 283 2.01 7.68 -6.98
C LYS A 283 1.79 6.42 -7.82
N ASN A 284 1.11 5.42 -7.26
CA ASN A 284 0.75 4.20 -7.98
C ASN A 284 -0.35 4.50 -9.00
N LEU A 285 -0.35 3.75 -10.10
CA LEU A 285 -1.42 3.79 -11.09
C LEU A 285 -2.78 3.60 -10.40
N ARG A 286 -3.73 4.50 -10.70
CA ARG A 286 -5.13 4.45 -10.23
C ARG A 286 -5.30 4.48 -8.70
N HIS A 287 -4.35 5.07 -7.97
CA HIS A 287 -4.48 5.30 -6.53
C HIS A 287 -5.78 6.09 -6.16
N PRO A 288 -6.42 5.77 -5.00
CA PRO A 288 -6.25 4.53 -4.25
C PRO A 288 -6.70 3.33 -5.07
N THR A 289 -5.93 2.25 -5.01
CA THR A 289 -6.17 1.02 -5.76
C THR A 289 -7.41 0.25 -5.25
N TRP A 290 -7.88 -0.73 -6.03
CA TRP A 290 -8.84 -1.73 -5.57
C TRP A 290 -8.12 -2.88 -4.87
N TRP A 291 -8.83 -3.55 -3.97
CA TRP A 291 -8.25 -4.61 -3.15
C TRP A 291 -8.92 -5.96 -3.36
N HIS A 292 -8.13 -6.96 -3.74
CA HIS A 292 -8.50 -8.38 -3.71
C HIS A 292 -8.36 -8.87 -2.25
N ALA A 293 -9.31 -8.49 -1.40
CA ALA A 293 -9.33 -8.82 0.03
C ALA A 293 -10.35 -9.93 0.31
N ARG A 294 -9.88 -11.10 0.78
CA ARG A 294 -10.70 -12.30 0.97
C ARG A 294 -10.78 -12.69 2.43
N ASP A 295 -11.95 -13.19 2.81
CA ASP A 295 -12.24 -13.75 4.13
C ASP A 295 -11.29 -14.88 4.55
N TYR A 296 -10.75 -15.61 3.59
CA TYR A 296 -9.78 -16.65 3.81
C TYR A 296 -8.34 -16.14 4.04
N GLY A 297 -8.07 -14.83 4.06
CA GLY A 297 -6.76 -14.24 4.37
C GLY A 297 -5.83 -13.99 3.18
N LEU A 298 -6.39 -13.73 1.99
CA LEU A 298 -5.64 -13.12 0.88
C LEU A 298 -5.92 -11.62 0.90
N LEU A 299 -4.88 -10.82 0.78
CA LEU A 299 -4.97 -9.39 0.55
C LEU A 299 -4.04 -9.05 -0.61
N SER A 300 -4.54 -8.36 -1.62
CA SER A 300 -3.69 -7.91 -2.73
C SER A 300 -4.15 -6.56 -3.29
N ALA A 301 -3.19 -5.66 -3.49
CA ALA A 301 -3.39 -4.37 -4.15
C ALA A 301 -3.41 -4.56 -5.67
N ASN A 302 -4.50 -4.15 -6.33
CA ASN A 302 -4.70 -4.42 -7.75
C ASN A 302 -5.37 -3.25 -8.49
N PRO A 303 -4.62 -2.48 -9.28
CA PRO A 303 -5.18 -1.37 -10.03
C PRO A 303 -5.84 -1.78 -11.36
N PHE A 304 -5.77 -3.05 -11.75
CA PHE A 304 -6.22 -3.53 -13.07
C PHE A 304 -7.60 -4.19 -13.05
N GLY A 305 -8.04 -4.80 -11.95
CA GLY A 305 -9.25 -5.64 -11.91
C GLY A 305 -10.61 -4.92 -11.93
N ILE A 306 -10.75 -3.79 -12.64
CA ILE A 306 -11.93 -2.89 -12.55
C ILE A 306 -13.23 -3.64 -12.88
N HIS A 307 -13.25 -4.40 -13.98
CA HIS A 307 -14.38 -5.22 -14.41
C HIS A 307 -14.87 -6.13 -13.27
N HIS A 308 -13.95 -6.85 -12.66
CA HIS A 308 -14.26 -7.82 -11.60
C HIS A 308 -14.66 -7.16 -10.29
N PHE A 309 -13.97 -6.08 -9.89
CA PHE A 309 -14.21 -5.43 -8.60
C PHE A 309 -15.48 -4.59 -8.62
N GLU A 310 -15.83 -4.00 -9.76
CA GLU A 310 -17.02 -3.17 -9.92
C GLU A 310 -18.18 -3.87 -10.62
N ASN A 311 -18.04 -5.16 -10.96
CA ASN A 311 -19.04 -5.97 -11.65
C ASN A 311 -19.56 -5.29 -12.94
N LYS A 312 -18.62 -4.82 -13.76
CA LYS A 312 -18.92 -4.16 -15.05
C LYS A 312 -18.99 -5.21 -16.16
N PRO A 313 -19.65 -4.94 -17.30
CA PRO A 313 -19.77 -5.91 -18.38
C PRO A 313 -18.53 -5.98 -19.29
N ASP A 314 -17.78 -4.89 -19.43
CA ASP A 314 -16.61 -4.81 -20.31
C ASP A 314 -15.38 -5.47 -19.64
N PRO A 315 -14.83 -6.57 -20.17
CA PRO A 315 -13.70 -7.28 -19.58
C PRO A 315 -12.34 -6.61 -19.84
N HIS A 316 -12.31 -5.48 -20.55
CA HIS A 316 -11.07 -4.72 -20.85
C HIS A 316 -11.02 -3.37 -20.14
N LEU A 317 -12.00 -3.08 -19.27
CA LEU A 317 -12.18 -1.76 -18.66
C LEU A 317 -10.94 -1.31 -17.86
N GLY A 318 -10.27 -2.25 -17.22
CA GLY A 318 -9.06 -2.05 -16.44
C GLY A 318 -7.77 -2.38 -17.18
N ASP A 319 -7.80 -2.66 -18.48
CA ASP A 319 -6.59 -2.85 -19.27
C ASP A 319 -5.70 -1.61 -19.16
N TYR A 320 -4.39 -1.82 -19.25
CA TYR A 320 -3.40 -0.76 -19.28
C TYR A 320 -2.23 -1.15 -20.18
N VAL A 321 -1.84 -0.25 -21.07
CA VAL A 321 -0.70 -0.45 -21.97
C VAL A 321 0.46 0.42 -21.51
N LEU A 322 1.60 -0.22 -21.24
CA LEU A 322 2.89 0.41 -21.04
C LEU A 322 3.70 0.27 -22.33
N LEU A 323 4.07 1.38 -22.97
CA LEU A 323 4.73 1.33 -24.28
C LEU A 323 6.16 0.80 -24.15
N LYS A 324 6.66 0.16 -25.22
CA LYS A 324 8.05 -0.30 -25.28
C LYS A 324 9.02 0.83 -24.93
N GLY A 325 9.93 0.56 -24.00
CA GLY A 325 10.92 1.51 -23.49
C GLY A 325 10.45 2.31 -22.28
N GLU A 326 9.16 2.26 -21.93
CA GLU A 326 8.64 2.89 -20.72
C GLU A 326 8.82 2.00 -19.48
N SER A 327 8.58 2.58 -18.31
CA SER A 327 8.62 1.89 -17.03
C SER A 327 7.47 2.34 -16.13
N LEU A 328 6.96 1.41 -15.33
CA LEU A 328 5.87 1.65 -14.38
C LEU A 328 6.26 1.13 -13.01
N THR A 329 6.29 2.02 -12.01
CA THR A 329 6.64 1.67 -10.64
C THR A 329 5.40 1.57 -9.75
N PHE A 330 5.33 0.47 -9.00
CA PHE A 330 4.39 0.26 -7.90
C PHE A 330 5.12 0.29 -6.57
N LYS A 331 4.50 0.95 -5.60
CA LYS A 331 5.07 1.21 -4.28
C LYS A 331 4.09 0.76 -3.21
N HIS A 332 4.49 -0.18 -2.39
CA HIS A 332 3.67 -0.68 -1.30
C HIS A 332 4.47 -0.69 -0.01
N ARG A 333 3.78 -0.59 1.12
CA ARG A 333 4.35 -0.86 2.43
C ARG A 333 3.52 -1.90 3.14
N PHE A 334 4.18 -2.86 3.77
CA PHE A 334 3.59 -3.73 4.77
C PHE A 334 4.01 -3.26 6.15
N VAL A 335 3.05 -3.23 7.08
CA VAL A 335 3.27 -2.91 8.49
C VAL A 335 2.81 -4.08 9.32
N PHE A 336 3.72 -4.70 10.08
CA PHE A 336 3.40 -5.74 11.05
C PHE A 336 3.46 -5.11 12.44
N HIS A 337 2.33 -4.97 13.13
CA HIS A 337 2.22 -4.11 14.31
C HIS A 337 1.58 -4.82 15.51
N GLU A 338 1.86 -4.31 16.70
CA GLU A 338 1.10 -4.58 17.93
C GLU A 338 -0.20 -3.79 17.94
N GLY A 339 -1.21 -4.31 18.65
CA GLY A 339 -2.52 -3.69 18.76
C GLY A 339 -3.39 -3.82 17.51
N ASP A 340 -4.60 -3.27 17.59
CA ASP A 340 -5.46 -3.08 16.43
C ASP A 340 -5.05 -1.85 15.59
N TYR A 341 -5.74 -1.63 14.47
CA TYR A 341 -5.47 -0.50 13.56
C TYR A 341 -5.45 0.88 14.25
N ALA A 342 -6.24 1.07 15.31
CA ALA A 342 -6.36 2.33 16.01
C ALA A 342 -5.21 2.51 17.01
N GLN A 343 -4.89 1.46 17.77
CA GLN A 343 -3.76 1.43 18.69
C GLN A 343 -2.42 1.60 17.96
N ALA A 344 -2.27 0.96 16.80
CA ALA A 344 -1.10 1.10 15.92
C ALA A 344 -1.08 2.40 15.12
N ASN A 345 -2.16 3.19 15.16
CA ASN A 345 -2.32 4.45 14.46
C ASN A 345 -1.97 4.35 12.96
N ILE A 346 -2.57 3.36 12.29
CA ILE A 346 -2.29 3.02 10.88
C ILE A 346 -2.44 4.22 9.95
N ASP A 347 -3.41 5.10 10.20
CA ASP A 347 -3.60 6.33 9.44
C ASP A 347 -2.41 7.29 9.52
N ALA A 348 -1.79 7.44 10.70
CA ALA A 348 -0.60 8.28 10.85
C ALA A 348 0.61 7.66 10.17
N LEU A 349 0.79 6.34 10.29
CA LEU A 349 1.86 5.61 9.58
C LEU A 349 1.71 5.73 8.06
N TYR A 350 0.49 5.60 7.55
CA TYR A 350 0.21 5.80 6.13
C TYR A 350 0.55 7.22 5.67
N ARG A 351 0.07 8.25 6.38
CA ARG A 351 0.37 9.66 6.02
C ARG A 351 1.87 9.93 6.00
N ALA A 352 2.59 9.49 7.04
CA ALA A 352 4.03 9.66 7.14
C ALA A 352 4.80 8.97 6.01
N TRP A 353 4.34 7.81 5.55
CA TRP A 353 4.96 7.10 4.43
C TRP A 353 4.58 7.67 3.06
N ALA A 354 3.31 8.03 2.87
CA ALA A 354 2.79 8.54 1.59
C ALA A 354 3.40 9.87 1.16
N GLU A 355 3.93 10.65 2.11
CA GLU A 355 4.65 11.90 1.86
C GLU A 355 6.13 11.68 1.49
N GLN A 356 6.68 10.50 1.79
CA GLN A 356 8.06 10.19 1.44
C GLN A 356 8.17 10.07 -0.08
N THR A 357 9.03 10.89 -0.68
CA THR A 357 9.43 10.70 -2.07
C THR A 357 10.61 9.72 -2.06
N PRO A 358 10.49 8.53 -2.67
CA PRO A 358 11.58 7.55 -2.72
C PRO A 358 12.83 8.07 -3.39
#